data_AF-A0A8X6WIH5-F1
#
_entry.id   AF-A0A8X6WIH5-F1
#
_cell.length_a   1.000
_cell.length_b   1.000
_cell.length_c   1.000
_cell.angle_alpha   90.00
_cell.angle_beta   90.00
_cell.angle_gamma   90.00
#
_symmetry.space_group_name_H-M   'P 1'
#
loop_
_entity.id
_entity.type
_entity.pdbx_description
1 polymer ?
#
loop_
_entity_poly.entity_id
_entity_poly.type
_entity_poly.pdbx_seq_one_letter_code
_entity_poly.pdbx_strand_id
1 'polypeptide(L)'
;MNDDETSSRRHGVGRPHVIKEKGRRRLSRMMKQNWSQTVTQLTAQYNAGPSRIVSEHTVQRTLLDMGLRSKRPTRVPLLTKRHRQVLPRWAREHHH
;
A
#
# COMPACT_ATOMS: atom_id res chain seq x y z
N MET A 1 34.71 33.41 -28.24
CA MET A 1 33.36 33.80 -28.70
C MET A 1 32.39 32.88 -28.01
N ASN A 2 31.50 33.46 -27.22
CA ASN A 2 30.45 32.74 -26.49
C ASN A 2 29.25 32.63 -27.43
N ASP A 3 28.84 31.42 -27.75
CA ASP A 3 27.56 31.11 -28.39
C ASP A 3 26.97 29.96 -27.55
N ASP A 4 26.12 30.25 -26.58
CA ASP A 4 24.67 30.44 -26.75
C ASP A 4 23.90 29.11 -26.70
N GLU A 5 22.70 29.19 -26.14
CA GLU A 5 21.65 28.17 -26.12
C GLU A 5 21.78 27.05 -25.08
N THR A 6 21.49 27.46 -23.84
CA THR A 6 20.50 26.82 -22.97
C THR A 6 19.56 25.82 -23.68
N SER A 7 20.00 24.57 -23.79
CA SER A 7 19.14 23.46 -24.18
C SER A 7 18.05 23.28 -23.11
N SER A 8 16.88 23.81 -23.43
CA SER A 8 15.61 23.69 -22.72
C SER A 8 15.28 22.21 -22.45
N ARG A 9 15.64 21.74 -21.27
CA ARG A 9 15.20 20.43 -20.75
C ARG A 9 13.70 20.54 -20.50
N ARG A 10 12.89 20.23 -21.51
CA ARG A 10 11.45 20.09 -21.36
C ARG A 10 11.18 19.01 -20.33
N HIS A 11 10.84 19.40 -19.11
CA HIS A 11 10.29 18.52 -18.10
C HIS A 11 8.93 18.03 -18.63
N GLY A 12 8.94 16.92 -19.36
CA GLY A 12 7.72 16.26 -19.78
C GLY A 12 6.98 15.80 -18.53
N VAL A 13 6.00 16.58 -18.08
CA VAL A 13 5.02 16.12 -17.11
C VAL A 13 4.26 14.98 -17.77
N GLY A 14 4.61 13.75 -17.39
CA GLY A 14 3.98 12.54 -17.92
C GLY A 14 2.46 12.56 -17.71
N ARG A 15 1.77 11.56 -18.28
CA ARG A 15 0.31 11.45 -18.17
C ARG A 15 -0.16 11.57 -16.71
N PRO A 16 -1.08 12.49 -16.40
CA PRO A 16 -1.60 12.64 -15.05
C PRO A 16 -2.22 11.34 -14.52
N HIS A 17 -1.93 11.00 -13.27
CA HIS A 17 -2.49 9.83 -12.62
C HIS A 17 -3.99 9.99 -12.37
N VAL A 18 -4.76 8.94 -12.64
CA VAL A 18 -6.22 8.89 -12.40
C VAL A 18 -6.52 9.09 -10.90
N ILE A 19 -5.69 8.49 -10.04
CA ILE A 19 -5.78 8.64 -8.59
C ILE A 19 -4.79 9.72 -8.14
N LYS A 20 -5.33 10.86 -7.71
CA LYS A 20 -4.55 11.95 -7.12
C LYS A 20 -4.04 11.59 -5.72
N GLU A 21 -3.17 12.44 -5.17
CA GLU A 21 -2.56 12.26 -3.85
C GLU A 21 -3.56 12.00 -2.71
N LYS A 22 -4.70 12.69 -2.67
CA LYS A 22 -5.77 12.44 -1.68
C LYS A 22 -6.33 11.00 -1.79
N GLY A 23 -6.47 10.49 -3.01
CA GLY A 23 -6.89 9.12 -3.28
C GLY A 23 -5.83 8.10 -2.87
N ARG A 24 -4.55 8.39 -3.15
CA ARG A 24 -3.40 7.57 -2.69
C ARG A 24 -3.37 7.45 -1.17
N ARG A 25 -3.52 8.55 -0.44
CA ARG A 25 -3.60 8.56 1.04
C ARG A 25 -4.78 7.75 1.57
N ARG A 26 -5.94 7.80 0.90
CA ARG A 26 -7.11 7.01 1.28
C ARG A 26 -6.87 5.51 1.05
N LEU A 27 -6.33 5.13 -0.11
CA LEU A 27 -5.97 3.74 -0.41
C LEU A 27 -4.95 3.18 0.58
N SER A 28 -3.93 3.96 0.92
CA SER A 28 -2.93 3.57 1.93
C SER A 28 -3.56 3.30 3.30
N ARG A 29 -4.51 4.14 3.74
CA ARG A 29 -5.24 3.93 5.00
C ARG A 29 -6.11 2.66 4.98
N MET A 30 -6.84 2.42 3.89
CA MET A 30 -7.67 1.21 3.74
C MET A 30 -6.80 -0.05 3.80
N MET A 31 -5.66 -0.05 3.13
CA MET A 31 -4.68 -1.15 3.18
C MET A 31 -4.08 -1.37 4.57
N LYS A 32 -3.80 -0.30 5.33
CA LYS A 32 -3.29 -0.44 6.72
C LYS A 32 -4.34 -1.06 7.66
N GLN A 33 -5.62 -0.74 7.48
CA GLN A 33 -6.69 -1.29 8.31
C GLN A 33 -6.97 -2.75 7.99
N ASN A 34 -6.89 -3.15 6.72
CA ASN A 34 -7.19 -4.50 6.27
C ASN A 34 -6.15 -5.01 5.27
N TRP A 35 -4.94 -5.30 5.75
CA TRP A 35 -3.79 -5.67 4.91
C TRP A 35 -3.98 -6.94 4.07
N SER A 36 -5.00 -7.75 4.37
CA SER A 36 -5.32 -9.00 3.67
C SER A 36 -6.51 -8.90 2.70
N GLN A 37 -7.02 -7.69 2.41
CA GLN A 37 -8.11 -7.50 1.45
C GLN A 37 -7.67 -7.74 -0.01
N THR A 38 -8.60 -8.24 -0.82
CA THR A 38 -8.40 -8.38 -2.27
C THR A 38 -8.56 -7.04 -2.99
N VAL A 39 -7.96 -6.91 -4.18
CA VAL A 39 -8.06 -5.68 -5.00
C VAL A 39 -9.52 -5.37 -5.35
N THR A 40 -10.35 -6.38 -5.63
CA THR A 40 -11.79 -6.24 -5.90
C THR A 40 -12.52 -5.61 -4.71
N GLN A 41 -12.31 -6.12 -3.49
CA GLN A 41 -12.91 -5.58 -2.27
C GLN A 41 -12.47 -4.15 -2.01
N LEU A 42 -11.16 -3.88 -2.18
CA LEU A 42 -10.60 -2.55 -2.02
C LEU A 42 -11.20 -1.56 -3.04
N THR A 43 -11.41 -2.00 -4.27
CA THR A 43 -11.98 -1.19 -5.35
C THR A 43 -13.44 -0.86 -5.07
N ALA A 44 -14.24 -1.84 -4.65
CA ALA A 44 -15.62 -1.62 -4.22
C ALA A 44 -15.70 -0.62 -3.06
N GLN A 45 -14.87 -0.79 -2.02
CA GLN A 45 -14.82 0.11 -0.88
C GLN A 45 -14.34 1.53 -1.27
N TYR A 46 -13.40 1.64 -2.20
CA TYR A 46 -12.92 2.93 -2.69
C TYR A 46 -14.03 3.65 -3.48
N ASN A 47 -14.70 2.93 -4.37
CA ASN A 47 -15.78 3.45 -5.22
C ASN A 47 -17.06 3.78 -4.44
N ALA A 48 -17.26 3.19 -3.26
CA ALA A 48 -18.36 3.54 -2.35
C ALA A 48 -18.22 4.94 -1.71
N GLY A 49 -17.09 5.63 -1.90
CA GLY A 49 -16.90 7.00 -1.42
C GLY A 49 -17.25 8.06 -2.47
N PRO A 50 -17.21 9.35 -2.11
CA PRO A 50 -17.50 10.48 -3.03
C PRO A 50 -16.38 10.72 -4.07
N SER A 51 -15.48 9.75 -4.24
CA SER A 51 -14.35 9.84 -5.17
C SER A 51 -14.78 9.34 -6.54
N ARG A 52 -14.04 9.74 -7.58
CA ARG A 52 -14.20 9.18 -8.92
C ARG A 52 -14.13 7.65 -8.88
N ILE A 53 -15.06 6.99 -9.56
CA ILE A 53 -15.07 5.54 -9.75
C ILE A 53 -13.82 5.13 -10.53
N VAL A 54 -13.11 4.13 -10.03
CA VAL A 54 -11.89 3.60 -10.64
C VAL A 54 -12.03 2.09 -10.87
N SER A 55 -11.35 1.61 -11.90
CA SER A 55 -11.25 0.18 -12.19
C SER A 55 -10.26 -0.51 -11.25
N GLU A 56 -10.44 -1.82 -11.06
CA GLU A 56 -9.52 -2.65 -10.27
C GLU A 56 -8.08 -2.55 -10.76
N HIS A 57 -7.89 -2.57 -12.08
CA HIS A 57 -6.58 -2.43 -12.70
C HIS A 57 -5.92 -1.09 -12.34
N THR A 58 -6.68 0.01 -12.28
CA THR A 58 -6.15 1.32 -11.87
C THR A 58 -5.72 1.32 -10.41
N VAL A 59 -6.51 0.71 -9.53
CA VAL A 59 -6.19 0.54 -8.12
C VAL A 59 -4.92 -0.30 -7.96
N GLN A 60 -4.82 -1.44 -8.65
CA GLN A 60 -3.66 -2.31 -8.62
C GLN A 60 -2.38 -1.61 -9.07
N ARG A 61 -2.41 -0.88 -10.19
CA ARG A 61 -1.25 -0.11 -10.68
C ARG A 61 -0.82 0.96 -9.67
N THR A 62 -1.79 1.64 -9.05
CA THR A 62 -1.50 2.64 -8.02
C THR A 62 -0.89 2.02 -6.76
N LEU A 63 -1.36 0.84 -6.34
CA LEU A 63 -0.76 0.11 -5.21
C LEU A 63 0.71 -0.26 -5.49
N LEU A 64 1.00 -0.76 -6.70
CA LEU A 64 2.35 -1.12 -7.12
C LEU A 64 3.27 0.11 -7.19
N ASP A 65 2.76 1.24 -7.72
CA ASP A 65 3.48 2.52 -7.76
C ASP A 65 3.78 3.06 -6.36
N MET A 66 2.89 2.81 -5.39
CA MET A 66 3.12 3.10 -3.98
C MET A 66 4.05 2.08 -3.27
N GLY A 67 4.55 1.06 -3.98
CA GLY A 67 5.40 0.01 -3.41
C GLY A 67 4.65 -1.05 -2.59
N LEU A 68 3.32 -1.06 -2.62
CA LEU A 68 2.50 -2.04 -1.91
C LEU A 68 2.33 -3.30 -2.76
N ARG A 69 2.68 -4.45 -2.19
CA ARG A 69 2.54 -5.76 -2.81
C ARG A 69 1.73 -6.69 -1.92
N SER A 70 1.08 -7.67 -2.53
CA SER A 70 0.45 -8.75 -1.79
C SER A 70 1.50 -9.51 -0.97
N LYS A 71 1.19 -9.74 0.30
CA LYS A 71 2.02 -10.57 1.19
C LYS A 71 1.23 -11.81 1.57
N ARG A 72 1.87 -12.98 1.46
CA ARG A 72 1.28 -14.22 1.95
C ARG A 72 1.25 -14.16 3.48
N PRO A 73 0.12 -14.48 4.13
CA PRO A 73 0.10 -14.65 5.58
C PRO A 73 1.13 -15.70 5.99
N THR A 74 1.94 -15.38 6.99
CA THR A 74 2.85 -16.37 7.57
C THR A 74 1.99 -17.45 8.23
N ARG A 75 2.16 -18.70 7.82
CA ARG A 75 1.50 -19.85 8.46
C ARG A 75 2.11 -20.07 9.83
N VAL A 76 1.56 -19.42 10.85
CA VAL A 76 1.91 -19.63 12.24
C VAL A 76 0.93 -20.62 12.88
N PRO A 77 1.38 -21.52 13.76
CA PRO A 77 0.48 -22.41 14.48
C PRO A 77 -0.51 -21.58 15.30
N LEU A 78 -1.75 -22.06 15.40
CA LEU A 78 -2.78 -21.40 16.20
C LEU A 78 -2.41 -21.50 17.68
N LEU A 79 -1.96 -20.38 18.25
CA LEU A 79 -1.62 -20.31 19.66
C LEU A 79 -2.89 -20.17 20.50
N THR A 80 -3.08 -21.11 21.43
CA THR A 80 -4.07 -21.01 22.50
C THR A 80 -3.74 -19.82 23.43
N LYS A 81 -4.73 -19.31 24.18
CA LYS A 81 -4.51 -18.23 25.15
C LYS A 81 -3.36 -18.54 26.12
N ARG A 82 -3.26 -19.79 26.59
CA ARG A 82 -2.17 -20.26 27.47
C ARG A 82 -0.80 -20.11 26.81
N HIS A 83 -0.63 -20.58 25.57
CA HIS A 83 0.64 -20.48 24.85
C HIS A 83 1.09 -19.02 24.67
N ARG A 84 0.15 -18.10 24.36
CA ARG A 84 0.46 -16.67 24.21
C ARG A 84 0.95 -16.00 25.50
N GLN A 85 0.57 -16.53 26.67
CA GLN A 85 1.00 -16.00 27.97
C GLN A 85 2.34 -16.59 28.44
N VAL A 86 2.54 -17.90 28.19
CA VAL A 86 3.73 -18.62 28.65
C VAL A 86 4.96 -18.31 27.80
N LEU A 87 4.82 -18.25 26.47
CA LEU A 87 5.97 -18.07 25.56
C LEU A 87 6.76 -16.76 25.81
N PRO A 88 6.13 -15.58 26.01
CA PRO A 88 6.88 -14.36 26.29
C PRO A 88 7.47 -14.32 27.71
N ARG A 89 6.87 -15.05 28.67
CA ARG A 89 7.42 -15.17 30.03
C ARG A 89 8.70 -16.00 29.99
N TRP A 90 8.62 -17.20 29.42
CA TRP A 90 9.77 -18.07 29.23
C TRP A 90 10.90 -17.37 28.46
N ALA A 91 10.58 -16.68 27.37
CA ALA A 91 11.56 -15.95 26.58
C ALA A 91 12.28 -14.84 27.37
N ARG A 92 11.64 -14.22 28.39
CA ARG A 92 12.27 -13.21 29.25
C ARG A 92 13.12 -13.83 30.35
N GLU A 93 12.70 -14.95 30.91
CA GLU A 93 13.43 -15.67 31.96
C GLU A 93 14.70 -16.34 31.43
N HIS A 94 14.74 -16.68 30.14
CA HIS A 94 15.87 -17.37 29.51
C HIS A 94 16.65 -16.50 28.50
N HIS A 95 16.43 -15.18 28.46
CA HIS A 95 17.27 -14.25 27.70
C HIS A 95 18.49 -13.89 28.55
N HIS A 96 19.56 -14.67 28.42
CA HIS A 96 20.89 -14.34 28.98
C HIS A 96 21.74 -13.60 27.95
#